data_AF-A0A930B3D0-F1
#
_entry.id   AF-A0A930B3D0-F1
#
_cell.length_a   1.000
_cell.length_b   1.000
_cell.length_c   1.000
_cell.angle_alpha   90.00
_cell.angle_beta   90.00
_cell.angle_gamma   90.00
#
_symmetry.space_group_name_H-M   'P 1'
#
loop_
_entity.id
_entity.type
_entity.pdbx_description
1 polymer ?
#
loop_
_entity_poly.entity_id
_entity_poly.type
_entity_poly.pdbx_seq_one_letter_code
_entity_poly.pdbx_strand_id
1 'polypeptide(L)'
;MKKLLLFFLVFVSLACQRATPVASLAVYYWRTSLSLTPEQEGFLTEQRITKLYVRYCDVGLRGGEAVPIAPIEMDSLALVGKQVVPVIYLKNEVFLDKQTDSKALAAKVGKYIEQINNSYHLTIGEVQFDCDWSLSSKERYFAFLEHFRGLYPYHLSATIRLHQVKYQDTTGVPPVERGVLMYYNMGKITATGSNSIYDREVAKRYLPSLRSYPLPLDLALPLFSWGVHSIAGDVNALIGGLTSAQMDTLKGVERMGETSSYLVTHQTNYLGRLWQKGDVVKVEEITPENLREMKADLIKYMKQPPKEIILYDLNKNITTYEKKLFDDLR
;
A
#
# COMPACT_ATOMS: atom_id res chain seq x y z
N MET A 1 -3.90 -64.51 0.64
CA MET A 1 -3.05 -63.46 0.04
C MET A 1 -3.79 -62.39 -0.79
N LYS A 2 -5.11 -62.51 -1.09
CA LYS A 2 -5.86 -61.47 -1.83
C LYS A 2 -6.55 -60.39 -0.97
N LYS A 3 -6.70 -60.60 0.35
CA LYS A 3 -7.34 -59.61 1.25
C LYS A 3 -6.38 -58.56 1.82
N LEU A 4 -5.06 -58.76 1.70
CA LEU A 4 -4.07 -57.81 2.20
C LEU A 4 -3.71 -56.72 1.17
N LEU A 5 -3.95 -56.97 -0.12
CA LEU A 5 -3.72 -55.97 -1.18
C LEU A 5 -4.80 -54.88 -1.23
N LEU A 6 -6.02 -55.17 -0.74
CA LEU A 6 -7.10 -54.18 -0.74
C LEU A 6 -6.96 -53.15 0.39
N PHE A 7 -6.21 -53.49 1.45
CA PHE A 7 -5.97 -52.57 2.58
C PHE A 7 -4.84 -51.59 2.30
N PHE A 8 -3.96 -51.90 1.34
CA PHE A 8 -2.87 -51.00 0.92
C PHE A 8 -3.32 -49.95 -0.11
N LEU A 9 -4.47 -50.16 -0.78
CA LEU A 9 -5.01 -49.21 -1.76
C LEU A 9 -5.90 -48.11 -1.14
N VAL A 10 -6.36 -48.28 0.10
CA VAL A 10 -7.23 -47.29 0.78
C VAL A 10 -6.41 -46.17 1.45
N PHE A 11 -5.14 -46.41 1.80
CA PHE A 11 -4.30 -45.42 2.50
C PHE A 11 -3.60 -44.39 1.61
N VAL A 12 -3.70 -44.50 0.28
CA VAL A 12 -3.13 -43.49 -0.66
C VAL A 12 -4.14 -42.36 -0.96
N SER A 13 -5.35 -42.43 -0.39
CA SER A 13 -6.42 -41.43 -0.61
C SER A 13 -6.56 -40.38 0.50
N LEU A 14 -5.65 -40.36 1.49
CA LEU A 14 -5.42 -39.17 2.32
C LEU A 14 -4.75 -38.11 1.44
N ALA A 15 -5.60 -37.52 0.60
CA ALA A 15 -5.35 -36.29 -0.09
C ALA A 15 -4.66 -35.34 0.88
N CYS A 16 -3.39 -35.07 0.61
CA CYS A 16 -2.74 -33.86 1.03
C CYS A 16 -3.59 -32.71 0.48
N GLN A 17 -4.63 -32.31 1.22
CA GLN A 17 -5.13 -30.95 1.12
C GLN A 17 -3.91 -30.12 1.48
N ARG A 18 -3.20 -29.62 0.46
CA ARG A 18 -2.21 -28.57 0.66
C ARG A 18 -3.02 -27.45 1.30
N ALA A 19 -2.91 -27.31 2.63
CA ALA A 19 -3.44 -26.16 3.32
C ALA A 19 -2.84 -24.95 2.60
N THR A 20 -3.69 -24.18 1.93
CA THR A 20 -3.27 -22.96 1.27
C THR A 20 -2.58 -22.13 2.35
N PRO A 21 -1.31 -21.75 2.19
CA PRO A 21 -0.62 -20.97 3.21
C PRO A 21 -1.45 -19.72 3.49
N VAL A 22 -1.84 -19.56 4.75
CA VAL A 22 -2.58 -18.40 5.24
C VAL A 22 -1.65 -17.20 5.15
N ALA A 23 -2.07 -16.14 4.48
CA ALA A 23 -1.25 -14.95 4.30
C ALA A 23 -1.03 -14.26 5.65
N SER A 24 0.20 -13.85 5.94
CA SER A 24 0.47 -13.02 7.11
C SER A 24 0.03 -11.59 6.87
N LEU A 25 -0.47 -10.93 7.92
CA LEU A 25 -0.79 -9.51 7.86
C LEU A 25 0.45 -8.66 8.22
N ALA A 26 0.63 -7.60 7.46
CA ALA A 26 1.58 -6.53 7.72
C ALA A 26 0.88 -5.17 7.56
N VAL A 27 1.55 -4.08 7.93
CA VAL A 27 1.00 -2.72 7.76
C VAL A 27 2.04 -1.80 7.14
N TYR A 28 1.56 -0.80 6.40
CA TYR A 28 2.36 0.36 6.06
C TYR A 28 2.23 1.44 7.13
N TYR A 29 3.36 2.04 7.51
CA TYR A 29 3.43 3.25 8.31
C TYR A 29 4.01 4.38 7.46
N TRP A 30 3.14 5.25 6.94
CA TRP A 30 3.49 6.26 5.94
C TRP A 30 3.49 7.69 6.48
N ARG A 31 4.36 7.95 7.47
CA ARG A 31 4.52 9.27 8.11
C ARG A 31 5.99 9.57 8.34
N THR A 32 6.32 10.81 8.70
CA THR A 32 7.69 11.24 9.06
C THR A 32 8.01 11.11 10.53
N SER A 33 7.03 10.82 11.38
CA SER A 33 7.24 10.55 12.81
C SER A 33 6.51 9.25 13.15
N LEU A 34 7.28 8.23 13.56
CA LEU A 34 6.77 6.94 14.00
C LEU A 34 6.59 6.96 15.51
N SER A 35 5.33 7.11 15.89
CA SER A 35 4.78 6.82 17.20
C SER A 35 3.48 6.06 17.01
N LEU A 36 3.28 5.01 17.81
CA LEU A 36 2.06 4.21 17.79
C LEU A 36 1.12 4.70 18.88
N THR A 37 -0.13 4.97 18.53
CA THR A 37 -1.16 5.24 19.55
C THR A 37 -1.57 3.94 20.24
N PRO A 38 -2.15 3.99 21.45
CA PRO A 38 -2.67 2.80 22.12
C PRO A 38 -3.63 1.97 21.26
N GLU A 39 -4.45 2.63 20.43
CA GLU A 39 -5.34 1.95 19.49
C GLU A 39 -4.58 1.21 18.39
N GLN A 40 -3.51 1.80 17.85
CA GLN A 40 -2.65 1.17 16.86
C GLN A 40 -1.87 0.00 17.46
N GLU A 41 -1.30 0.15 18.65
CA GLU A 41 -0.61 -0.94 19.34
C GLU A 41 -1.55 -2.09 19.68
N GLY A 42 -2.76 -1.77 20.16
CA GLY A 42 -3.82 -2.73 20.43
C GLY A 42 -4.22 -3.49 19.17
N PHE A 43 -4.41 -2.78 18.05
CA PHE A 43 -4.70 -3.40 16.75
C PHE A 43 -3.60 -4.36 16.29
N LEU A 44 -2.33 -3.92 16.33
CA LEU A 44 -1.19 -4.76 15.93
C LEU A 44 -1.10 -6.03 16.79
N THR A 45 -1.29 -5.88 18.11
CA THR A 45 -1.24 -7.00 19.06
C THR A 45 -2.38 -7.98 18.81
N GLU A 46 -3.62 -7.49 18.71
CA GLU A 46 -4.81 -8.29 18.50
C GLU A 46 -4.75 -9.06 17.17
N GLN A 47 -4.26 -8.41 16.12
CA GLN A 47 -4.11 -9.01 14.79
C GLN A 47 -2.80 -9.77 14.60
N ARG A 48 -1.98 -9.90 15.65
CA ARG A 48 -0.67 -10.59 15.62
C ARG A 48 0.23 -10.07 14.49
N ILE A 49 0.16 -8.77 14.22
CA ILE A 49 0.95 -8.10 13.19
C ILE A 49 2.27 -7.68 13.82
N THR A 50 3.35 -8.30 13.36
CA THR A 50 4.72 -7.97 13.79
C THR A 50 5.52 -7.27 12.71
N LYS A 51 5.11 -7.33 11.44
CA LYS A 51 5.85 -6.75 10.31
C LYS A 51 5.28 -5.38 9.90
N LEU A 52 6.15 -4.37 9.90
CA LEU A 52 5.83 -2.99 9.55
C LEU A 52 6.69 -2.54 8.37
N TYR A 53 6.05 -2.08 7.30
CA TYR A 53 6.67 -1.38 6.20
C TYR A 53 6.71 0.12 6.53
N VAL A 54 7.87 0.62 6.92
CA VAL A 54 8.02 1.98 7.45
C VAL A 54 8.64 2.88 6.39
N ARG A 55 7.97 3.97 6.02
CA ARG A 55 8.55 5.00 5.14
C ARG A 55 9.75 5.65 5.85
N TYR A 56 10.96 5.35 5.41
CA TYR A 56 12.18 5.92 5.99
C TYR A 56 12.46 7.33 5.49
N CYS A 57 12.33 7.54 4.19
CA CYS A 57 12.46 8.84 3.56
C CYS A 57 11.90 8.80 2.14
N ASP A 58 11.82 9.98 1.53
CA ASP A 58 11.73 10.05 0.07
C ASP A 58 13.10 10.42 -0.50
N VAL A 59 13.31 10.18 -1.78
CA VAL A 59 14.42 10.71 -2.56
C VAL A 59 13.85 11.59 -3.67
N GLY A 60 14.30 12.83 -3.72
CA GLY A 60 13.89 13.81 -4.72
C GLY A 60 15.07 14.65 -5.19
N LEU A 61 14.85 15.48 -6.21
CA LEU A 61 15.88 16.38 -6.73
C LEU A 61 15.91 17.69 -5.94
N ARG A 62 17.10 18.09 -5.47
CA ARG A 62 17.37 19.43 -4.93
C ARG A 62 18.63 19.97 -5.58
N GLY A 63 18.52 21.09 -6.29
CA GLY A 63 19.67 21.68 -7.01
C GLY A 63 20.29 20.77 -8.07
N GLY A 64 19.50 19.85 -8.65
CA GLY A 64 19.98 18.85 -9.62
C GLY A 64 20.63 17.62 -8.99
N GLU A 65 20.67 17.50 -7.67
CA GLU A 65 21.17 16.30 -6.98
C GLU A 65 20.01 15.50 -6.36
N ALA A 66 20.03 14.19 -6.55
CA ALA A 66 19.13 13.26 -5.88
C ALA A 66 19.54 13.09 -4.41
N VAL A 67 18.69 13.56 -3.49
CA VAL A 67 18.96 13.58 -2.05
C VAL A 67 17.78 13.02 -1.25
N PRO A 68 18.03 12.40 -0.08
CA PRO A 68 16.97 12.08 0.87
C PRO A 68 16.25 13.35 1.33
N ILE A 69 14.93 13.28 1.41
CA ILE A 69 14.05 14.35 1.93
C ILE A 69 13.02 13.75 2.88
N ALA A 70 12.54 14.59 3.80
CA ALA A 70 11.50 14.23 4.78
C ALA A 70 11.80 12.91 5.51
N PRO A 71 12.96 12.84 6.21
CA PRO A 71 13.38 11.64 6.91
C PRO A 71 12.44 11.28 8.06
N ILE A 72 12.43 10.00 8.40
CA ILE A 72 11.69 9.46 9.53
C ILE A 72 12.39 9.81 10.84
N GLU A 73 11.58 10.16 11.83
CA GLU A 73 11.93 10.13 13.25
C GLU A 73 11.15 8.98 13.89
N MET A 74 11.80 8.12 14.66
CA MET A 74 11.15 6.97 15.29
C MET A 74 11.29 6.96 16.80
N ASP A 75 10.24 6.51 17.47
CA ASP A 75 10.36 5.95 18.81
C ASP A 75 10.79 4.48 18.71
N SER A 76 12.05 4.18 19.04
CA SER A 76 12.58 2.81 18.97
C SER A 76 11.88 1.85 19.94
N LEU A 77 11.30 2.35 21.04
CA LEU A 77 10.55 1.51 21.98
C LEU A 77 9.28 0.96 21.34
N ALA A 78 8.62 1.76 20.50
CA ALA A 78 7.44 1.34 19.74
C ALA A 78 7.72 0.22 18.73
N LEU A 79 9.01 -0.08 18.45
CA LEU A 79 9.45 -1.10 17.49
C LEU A 79 9.94 -2.40 18.14
N VAL A 80 9.96 -2.48 19.47
CA VAL A 80 10.38 -3.70 20.18
C VAL A 80 9.49 -4.88 19.80
N GLY A 81 10.12 -5.99 19.41
CA GLY A 81 9.42 -7.20 18.96
C GLY A 81 8.77 -7.10 17.58
N LYS A 82 9.03 -6.03 16.83
CA LYS A 82 8.51 -5.80 15.48
C LYS A 82 9.62 -5.96 14.43
N GLN A 83 9.26 -6.53 13.28
CA GLN A 83 10.11 -6.57 12.10
C GLN A 83 9.87 -5.31 11.26
N VAL A 84 10.92 -4.53 11.04
CA VAL A 84 10.85 -3.34 10.19
C VAL A 84 11.36 -3.65 8.79
N VAL A 85 10.59 -3.24 7.77
CA VAL A 85 11.03 -3.15 6.38
C VAL A 85 11.07 -1.66 6.01
N PRO A 86 12.26 -1.07 5.78
CA PRO A 86 12.35 0.28 5.27
C PRO A 86 11.70 0.38 3.89
N VAL A 87 10.88 1.41 3.71
CA VAL A 87 10.35 1.80 2.41
C VAL A 87 10.97 3.13 2.03
N ILE A 88 11.59 3.17 0.85
CA ILE A 88 12.16 4.39 0.27
C ILE A 88 11.30 4.81 -0.90
N TYR A 89 10.66 5.97 -0.80
CA TYR A 89 9.90 6.53 -1.91
C TYR A 89 10.84 7.29 -2.85
N LEU A 90 11.04 6.75 -4.04
CA LEU A 90 11.87 7.36 -5.07
C LEU A 90 10.95 8.15 -6.02
N LYS A 91 11.02 9.48 -5.96
CA LYS A 91 10.26 10.31 -6.91
C LYS A 91 10.74 10.02 -8.33
N ASN A 92 9.79 9.80 -9.24
CA ASN A 92 10.10 9.43 -10.63
C ASN A 92 11.02 10.45 -11.34
N GLU A 93 10.92 11.75 -10.97
CA GLU A 93 11.79 12.82 -11.49
C GLU A 93 13.29 12.53 -11.34
N VAL A 94 13.68 11.84 -10.27
CA VAL A 94 15.08 11.45 -10.00
C VAL A 94 15.63 10.61 -11.14
N PHE A 95 14.82 9.69 -11.65
CA PHE A 95 15.18 8.83 -12.76
C PHE A 95 14.79 9.40 -14.11
N LEU A 96 14.16 10.58 -14.20
CA LEU A 96 13.99 11.31 -15.45
C LEU A 96 15.19 12.22 -15.73
N ASP A 97 15.87 12.68 -14.68
CA ASP A 97 17.11 13.42 -14.80
C ASP A 97 18.24 12.52 -15.33
N LYS A 98 18.85 12.93 -16.44
CA LYS A 98 19.94 12.22 -17.09
C LYS A 98 21.28 12.39 -16.36
N GLN A 99 21.38 13.38 -15.47
CA GLN A 99 22.57 13.60 -14.65
C GLN A 99 22.62 12.68 -13.42
N THR A 100 21.49 12.06 -13.07
CA THR A 100 21.44 11.08 -11.98
C THR A 100 22.22 9.82 -12.34
N ASP A 101 23.35 9.61 -11.68
CA ASP A 101 24.07 8.34 -11.71
C ASP A 101 23.40 7.31 -10.78
N SER A 102 22.75 6.31 -11.37
CA SER A 102 22.06 5.23 -10.64
C SER A 102 22.97 4.45 -9.68
N LYS A 103 24.26 4.26 -10.01
CA LYS A 103 25.20 3.53 -9.16
C LYS A 103 25.59 4.36 -7.94
N ALA A 104 25.92 5.63 -8.16
CA ALA A 104 26.22 6.56 -7.08
C ALA A 104 25.00 6.74 -6.15
N LEU A 105 23.80 6.84 -6.73
CA LEU A 105 22.56 6.94 -5.97
C LEU A 105 22.30 5.68 -5.13
N ALA A 106 22.49 4.48 -5.67
CA ALA A 106 22.35 3.23 -4.93
C ALA A 106 23.25 3.18 -3.69
N ALA A 107 24.53 3.56 -3.84
CA ALA A 107 25.46 3.64 -2.72
C ALA A 107 25.07 4.72 -1.69
N LYS A 108 24.57 5.88 -2.12
CA LYS A 108 24.11 6.95 -1.22
C LYS A 108 22.88 6.53 -0.43
N VAL A 109 21.86 5.98 -1.10
CA VAL A 109 20.61 5.54 -0.46
C VAL A 109 20.87 4.41 0.53
N GLY A 110 21.68 3.41 0.17
CA GLY A 110 21.98 2.32 1.09
C GLY A 110 22.76 2.77 2.32
N LYS A 111 23.76 3.66 2.17
CA LYS A 111 24.44 4.29 3.32
C LYS A 111 23.46 5.04 4.22
N TYR A 112 22.47 5.71 3.64
CA TYR A 112 21.47 6.43 4.41
C TYR A 112 20.53 5.49 5.18
N ILE A 113 20.14 4.36 4.58
CA ILE A 113 19.38 3.30 5.28
C ILE A 113 20.19 2.76 6.46
N GLU A 114 21.47 2.42 6.26
CA GLU A 114 22.35 1.97 7.35
C GLU A 114 22.48 3.00 8.46
N GLN A 115 22.59 4.28 8.10
CA GLN A 115 22.66 5.35 9.08
C GLN A 115 21.40 5.38 9.96
N ILE A 116 20.20 5.33 9.36
CA ILE A 116 18.93 5.28 10.11
C ILE A 116 18.87 4.02 10.98
N ASN A 117 19.19 2.85 10.42
CA ASN A 117 19.18 1.60 11.17
C ASN A 117 20.12 1.64 12.38
N ASN A 118 21.33 2.16 12.22
CA ASN A 118 22.30 2.31 13.30
C ASN A 118 21.83 3.29 14.37
N SER A 119 21.21 4.42 13.97
CA SER A 119 20.66 5.40 14.91
C SER A 119 19.52 4.86 15.77
N TYR A 120 18.74 3.92 15.24
CA TYR A 120 17.60 3.31 15.95
C TYR A 120 17.85 1.86 16.41
N HIS A 121 19.08 1.37 16.27
CA HIS A 121 19.49 -0.01 16.61
C HIS A 121 18.62 -1.10 15.96
N LEU A 122 18.27 -0.92 14.70
CA LEU A 122 17.41 -1.82 13.93
C LEU A 122 18.24 -2.81 13.10
N THR A 123 17.82 -4.07 13.12
CA THR A 123 18.29 -5.09 12.18
C THR A 123 17.18 -5.37 11.18
N ILE A 124 17.48 -5.20 9.89
CA ILE A 124 16.52 -5.43 8.80
C ILE A 124 17.02 -6.54 7.87
N GLY A 125 16.09 -7.23 7.21
CA GLY A 125 16.42 -8.25 6.20
C GLY A 125 15.90 -7.93 4.80
N GLU A 126 15.10 -6.87 4.66
CA GLU A 126 14.45 -6.47 3.42
C GLU A 126 14.45 -4.95 3.32
N VAL A 127 14.57 -4.41 2.10
CA VAL A 127 14.30 -3.01 1.77
C VAL A 127 13.30 -2.97 0.62
N GLN A 128 12.27 -2.13 0.77
CA GLN A 128 11.30 -1.88 -0.28
C GLN A 128 11.56 -0.54 -0.97
N PHE A 129 11.49 -0.54 -2.29
CA PHE A 129 11.52 0.68 -3.10
C PHE A 129 10.14 0.98 -3.68
N ASP A 130 9.61 2.15 -3.36
CA ASP A 130 8.37 2.67 -3.95
C ASP A 130 8.72 3.67 -5.06
N CYS A 131 8.43 3.32 -6.31
CA CYS A 131 8.68 4.21 -7.45
C CYS A 131 7.61 4.00 -8.52
N ASP A 132 6.88 5.05 -8.88
CA ASP A 132 5.97 5.03 -10.01
C ASP A 132 6.74 5.28 -11.31
N TRP A 133 7.57 4.31 -11.70
CA TRP A 133 8.44 4.46 -12.87
C TRP A 133 7.64 4.53 -14.17
N SER A 134 8.19 5.26 -15.12
CA SER A 134 7.65 5.47 -16.46
C SER A 134 8.50 4.77 -17.51
N LEU A 135 8.03 4.71 -18.75
CA LEU A 135 8.83 4.19 -19.87
C LEU A 135 10.17 4.93 -20.02
N SER A 136 10.17 6.26 -19.78
CA SER A 136 11.37 7.10 -19.87
C SER A 136 12.34 6.98 -18.69
N SER A 137 11.91 6.39 -17.57
CA SER A 137 12.73 6.24 -16.36
C SER A 137 13.04 4.79 -15.98
N LYS A 138 12.35 3.79 -16.57
CA LYS A 138 12.48 2.37 -16.15
C LYS A 138 13.93 1.88 -16.16
N GLU A 139 14.70 2.22 -17.20
CA GLU A 139 16.06 1.69 -17.36
C GLU A 139 16.99 2.19 -16.25
N ARG A 140 16.90 3.48 -15.90
CA ARG A 140 17.70 4.08 -14.82
C ARG A 140 17.25 3.58 -13.44
N TYR A 141 15.94 3.41 -13.23
CA TYR A 141 15.41 2.83 -11.99
C TYR A 141 15.86 1.37 -11.81
N PHE A 142 15.77 0.54 -12.86
CA PHE A 142 16.18 -0.86 -12.77
C PHE A 142 17.69 -1.01 -12.61
N ALA A 143 18.49 -0.15 -13.26
CA ALA A 143 19.93 -0.08 -13.02
C ALA A 143 20.25 0.30 -11.56
N PHE A 144 19.48 1.22 -10.96
CA PHE A 144 19.62 1.54 -9.54
C PHE A 144 19.34 0.33 -8.65
N LEU A 145 18.27 -0.43 -8.91
CA LEU A 145 17.93 -1.64 -8.14
C LEU A 145 19.02 -2.71 -8.24
N GLU A 146 19.55 -2.94 -9.45
CA GLU A 146 20.66 -3.87 -9.69
C GLU A 146 21.93 -3.46 -8.94
N HIS A 147 22.29 -2.19 -8.99
CA HIS A 147 23.44 -1.68 -8.24
C HIS A 147 23.23 -1.78 -6.74
N PHE A 148 22.03 -1.47 -6.24
CA PHE A 148 21.73 -1.58 -4.82
C PHE A 148 21.85 -3.03 -4.35
N ARG A 149 21.28 -3.98 -5.09
CA ARG A 149 21.39 -5.43 -4.83
C ARG A 149 22.84 -5.92 -4.77
N GLY A 150 23.72 -5.39 -5.63
CA GLY A 150 25.14 -5.75 -5.64
C GLY A 150 25.96 -5.14 -4.50
N LEU A 151 25.46 -4.07 -3.85
CA LEU A 151 26.16 -3.32 -2.81
C LEU A 151 25.73 -3.71 -1.39
N TYR A 152 24.48 -4.17 -1.21
CA TYR A 152 23.88 -4.40 0.10
C TYR A 152 23.26 -5.80 0.18
N PRO A 153 23.31 -6.47 1.35
CA PRO A 153 22.87 -7.86 1.51
C PRO A 153 21.34 -8.03 1.68
N TYR A 154 20.56 -7.00 1.39
CA TYR A 154 19.12 -6.97 1.64
C TYR A 154 18.34 -7.68 0.54
N HIS A 155 17.27 -8.38 0.93
CA HIS A 155 16.23 -8.74 -0.02
C HIS A 155 15.51 -7.48 -0.50
N LEU A 156 15.19 -7.41 -1.78
CA LEU A 156 14.50 -6.26 -2.35
C LEU A 156 13.05 -6.59 -2.65
N SER A 157 12.19 -5.62 -2.35
CA SER A 157 10.84 -5.57 -2.91
C SER A 157 10.58 -4.23 -3.59
N ALA A 158 9.65 -4.23 -4.54
CA ALA A 158 9.22 -3.02 -5.22
C ALA A 158 7.69 -2.92 -5.19
N THR A 159 7.16 -1.72 -4.99
CA THR A 159 5.73 -1.49 -5.19
C THR A 159 5.40 -1.54 -6.68
N ILE A 160 4.27 -2.16 -7.03
CA ILE A 160 3.84 -2.38 -8.42
C ILE A 160 2.43 -1.83 -8.59
N ARG A 161 2.20 -1.03 -9.63
CA ARG A 161 0.89 -0.53 -10.05
C ARG A 161 0.18 -1.53 -10.96
N LEU A 162 -1.16 -1.52 -10.96
CA LEU A 162 -1.98 -2.34 -11.85
C LEU A 162 -1.62 -2.20 -13.33
N HIS A 163 -1.30 -0.98 -13.78
CA HIS A 163 -0.92 -0.75 -15.17
C HIS A 163 0.47 -1.33 -15.51
N GLN A 164 1.40 -1.37 -14.56
CA GLN A 164 2.72 -1.99 -14.73
C GLN A 164 2.62 -3.52 -14.82
N VAL A 165 1.65 -4.12 -14.12
CA VAL A 165 1.31 -5.54 -14.30
C VAL A 165 0.75 -5.78 -15.70
N LYS A 166 -0.26 -5.00 -16.10
CA LYS A 166 -0.95 -5.20 -17.39
C LYS A 166 -0.06 -5.01 -18.60
N TYR A 167 0.84 -4.04 -18.54
CA TYR A 167 1.71 -3.68 -19.65
C TYR A 167 3.18 -4.04 -19.40
N GLN A 168 3.43 -5.11 -18.64
CA GLN A 168 4.76 -5.57 -18.22
C GLN A 168 5.80 -5.67 -19.34
N ASP A 169 5.39 -6.01 -20.56
CA ASP A 169 6.30 -6.12 -21.72
C ASP A 169 6.88 -4.74 -22.11
N THR A 170 6.14 -3.67 -21.82
CA THR A 170 6.57 -2.28 -22.10
C THR A 170 7.16 -1.61 -20.87
N THR A 171 6.46 -1.68 -19.72
CA THR A 171 6.88 -1.05 -18.46
C THR A 171 8.06 -1.79 -17.83
N GLY A 172 8.30 -3.04 -18.21
CA GLY A 172 9.31 -3.89 -17.62
C GLY A 172 8.89 -4.44 -16.26
N VAL A 173 9.73 -5.34 -15.75
CA VAL A 173 9.58 -5.98 -14.45
C VAL A 173 10.83 -5.63 -13.64
N PRO A 174 10.70 -5.05 -12.43
CA PRO A 174 11.85 -4.63 -11.65
C PRO A 174 12.69 -5.84 -11.20
N PRO A 175 14.04 -5.73 -11.18
CA PRO A 175 14.93 -6.82 -10.81
C PRO A 175 15.01 -7.00 -9.28
N VAL A 176 13.89 -7.40 -8.67
CA VAL A 176 13.72 -7.63 -7.23
C VAL A 176 13.14 -9.03 -6.97
N GLU A 177 13.17 -9.50 -5.73
CA GLU A 177 12.70 -10.83 -5.35
C GLU A 177 11.18 -10.94 -5.29
N ARG A 178 10.48 -9.86 -4.92
CA ARG A 178 9.02 -9.80 -4.88
C ARG A 178 8.48 -8.41 -5.25
N GLY A 179 7.29 -8.39 -5.83
CA GLY A 179 6.50 -7.16 -5.98
C GLY A 179 5.45 -7.05 -4.88
N VAL A 180 5.07 -5.82 -4.53
CA VAL A 180 3.88 -5.52 -3.75
C VAL A 180 2.88 -4.80 -4.63
N LEU A 181 1.78 -5.47 -4.97
CA LEU A 181 0.73 -4.88 -5.78
C LEU A 181 -0.06 -3.86 -4.96
N MET A 182 0.04 -2.58 -5.33
CA MET A 182 -0.78 -1.50 -4.78
C MET A 182 -2.20 -1.59 -5.36
N TYR A 183 -3.10 -2.28 -4.67
CA TYR A 183 -4.47 -2.55 -5.14
C TYR A 183 -5.46 -1.47 -4.71
N TYR A 184 -5.13 -0.21 -5.03
CA TYR A 184 -5.93 0.98 -4.71
C TYR A 184 -5.50 2.17 -5.59
N ASN A 185 -6.19 3.30 -5.46
CA ASN A 185 -6.04 4.50 -6.28
C ASN A 185 -6.26 4.21 -7.77
N MET A 186 -7.41 3.61 -8.08
CA MET A 186 -7.75 3.09 -9.41
C MET A 186 -8.44 4.13 -10.30
N GLY A 187 -9.09 5.13 -9.72
CA GLY A 187 -9.89 6.12 -10.43
C GLY A 187 -9.26 7.51 -10.45
N LYS A 188 -9.87 8.40 -11.24
CA LYS A 188 -9.55 9.84 -11.21
C LYS A 188 -10.31 10.50 -10.07
N ILE A 189 -9.60 11.27 -9.26
CA ILE A 189 -10.21 12.10 -8.21
C ILE A 189 -11.06 13.18 -8.90
N THR A 190 -12.34 13.20 -8.56
CA THR A 190 -13.39 14.00 -9.19
C THR A 190 -14.38 14.46 -8.14
N ALA A 191 -15.01 15.62 -8.35
CA ALA A 191 -15.97 16.19 -7.42
C ALA A 191 -17.21 15.28 -7.19
N THR A 192 -17.57 14.50 -8.20
CA THR A 192 -18.71 13.57 -8.21
C THR A 192 -18.30 12.23 -8.83
N GLY A 193 -19.21 11.27 -8.93
CA GLY A 193 -18.93 9.98 -9.59
C GLY A 193 -18.30 8.93 -8.69
N SER A 194 -17.62 7.94 -9.29
CA SER A 194 -17.16 6.74 -8.59
C SER A 194 -16.02 7.02 -7.60
N ASN A 195 -15.81 6.06 -6.70
CA ASN A 195 -14.75 6.09 -5.70
C ASN A 195 -13.39 5.90 -6.39
N SER A 196 -12.49 6.86 -6.23
CA SER A 196 -11.17 6.80 -6.86
C SER A 196 -10.17 5.90 -6.12
N ILE A 197 -10.41 5.59 -4.85
CA ILE A 197 -9.60 4.63 -4.07
C ILE A 197 -9.80 3.22 -4.63
N TYR A 198 -11.06 2.80 -4.81
CA TYR A 198 -11.39 1.48 -5.33
C TYR A 198 -12.63 1.52 -6.23
N ASP A 199 -12.47 0.98 -7.43
CA ASP A 199 -13.55 0.76 -8.39
C ASP A 199 -13.35 -0.63 -9.00
N ARG A 200 -14.26 -1.55 -8.69
CA ARG A 200 -14.15 -2.95 -9.11
C ARG A 200 -14.15 -3.11 -10.64
N GLU A 201 -14.96 -2.32 -11.34
CA GLU A 201 -15.03 -2.39 -12.81
C GLU A 201 -13.72 -1.90 -13.43
N VAL A 202 -13.08 -0.90 -12.82
CA VAL A 202 -11.72 -0.54 -13.19
C VAL A 202 -10.75 -1.68 -12.92
N ALA A 203 -10.80 -2.27 -11.72
CA ALA A 203 -9.89 -3.33 -11.27
C ALA A 203 -9.91 -4.56 -12.18
N LYS A 204 -11.12 -5.01 -12.57
CA LYS A 204 -11.35 -6.16 -13.46
C LYS A 204 -10.62 -6.06 -14.80
N ARG A 205 -10.31 -4.85 -15.28
CA ARG A 205 -9.57 -4.62 -16.53
C ARG A 205 -8.09 -4.98 -16.47
N TYR A 206 -7.56 -5.21 -15.26
CA TYR A 206 -6.16 -5.52 -14.99
C TYR A 206 -5.97 -6.92 -14.41
N LEU A 207 -7.00 -7.47 -13.74
CA LEU A 207 -6.95 -8.78 -13.09
C LEU A 207 -6.43 -9.92 -13.98
N PRO A 208 -6.84 -10.07 -15.26
CA PRO A 208 -6.37 -11.17 -16.10
C PRO A 208 -4.85 -11.22 -16.26
N SER A 209 -4.17 -10.08 -16.22
CA SER A 209 -2.72 -9.97 -16.38
C SER A 209 -1.93 -10.40 -15.14
N LEU A 210 -2.56 -10.52 -13.97
CA LEU A 210 -1.89 -10.95 -12.74
C LEU A 210 -1.32 -12.36 -12.83
N ARG A 211 -1.97 -13.25 -13.58
CA ARG A 211 -1.53 -14.64 -13.73
C ARG A 211 -0.22 -14.76 -14.53
N SER A 212 0.00 -13.85 -15.47
CA SER A 212 1.18 -13.83 -16.34
C SER A 212 2.32 -12.98 -15.79
N TYR A 213 2.12 -12.26 -14.68
CA TYR A 213 3.19 -11.47 -14.07
C TYR A 213 4.27 -12.39 -13.49
N PRO A 214 5.56 -12.18 -13.81
CA PRO A 214 6.61 -13.15 -13.47
C PRO A 214 7.06 -13.08 -12.02
N LEU A 215 6.94 -11.92 -11.35
CA LEU A 215 7.31 -11.80 -9.94
C LEU A 215 6.23 -12.38 -9.03
N PRO A 216 6.61 -13.02 -7.91
CA PRO A 216 5.75 -13.17 -6.75
C PRO A 216 5.16 -11.82 -6.33
N LEU A 217 3.84 -11.79 -6.09
CA LEU A 217 3.14 -10.59 -5.64
C LEU A 217 2.57 -10.80 -4.24
N ASP A 218 2.96 -9.93 -3.32
CA ASP A 218 2.22 -9.63 -2.09
C ASP A 218 1.24 -8.48 -2.37
N LEU A 219 0.26 -8.28 -1.48
CA LEU A 219 -0.85 -7.36 -1.73
C LEU A 219 -0.83 -6.19 -0.76
N ALA A 220 -0.93 -4.96 -1.27
CA ALA A 220 -1.24 -3.80 -0.45
C ALA A 220 -2.73 -3.44 -0.62
N LEU A 221 -3.50 -3.54 0.46
CA LEU A 221 -4.94 -3.24 0.47
C LEU A 221 -5.25 -1.94 1.23
N PRO A 222 -6.17 -1.09 0.74
CA PRO A 222 -6.46 0.19 1.36
C PRO A 222 -7.36 0.06 2.59
N LEU A 223 -7.01 0.74 3.68
CA LEU A 223 -7.85 0.97 4.86
C LEU A 223 -8.13 2.46 5.12
N PHE A 224 -7.71 3.34 4.21
CA PHE A 224 -7.91 4.77 4.34
C PHE A 224 -9.20 5.23 3.66
N SER A 225 -9.58 6.46 4.00
CA SER A 225 -10.66 7.20 3.38
C SER A 225 -10.22 8.64 3.14
N TRP A 226 -10.94 9.38 2.30
CA TRP A 226 -10.81 10.83 2.22
C TRP A 226 -12.10 11.52 1.81
N GLY A 227 -12.14 12.82 2.04
CA GLY A 227 -13.09 13.75 1.43
C GLY A 227 -12.48 14.45 0.24
N VAL A 228 -13.15 14.43 -0.90
CA VAL A 228 -12.85 15.26 -2.07
C VAL A 228 -13.65 16.55 -1.94
N HIS A 229 -13.02 17.61 -1.45
CA HIS A 229 -13.64 18.94 -1.33
C HIS A 229 -13.52 19.68 -2.66
N SER A 230 -14.68 20.17 -3.12
CA SER A 230 -14.83 20.77 -4.43
C SER A 230 -15.63 22.08 -4.36
N ILE A 231 -15.20 23.07 -5.13
CA ILE A 231 -15.83 24.38 -5.26
C ILE A 231 -16.24 24.55 -6.72
N ALA A 232 -17.52 24.84 -6.95
CA ALA A 232 -18.08 25.00 -8.31
C ALA A 232 -17.79 23.82 -9.27
N GLY A 233 -17.61 22.61 -8.74
CA GLY A 233 -17.33 21.39 -9.50
C GLY A 233 -15.84 21.06 -9.69
N ASP A 234 -14.94 21.97 -9.32
CA ASP A 234 -13.49 21.74 -9.38
C ASP A 234 -12.98 21.12 -8.08
N VAL A 235 -12.05 20.18 -8.16
CA VAL A 235 -11.43 19.57 -6.97
C VAL A 235 -10.41 20.54 -6.39
N ASN A 236 -10.61 20.98 -5.16
CA ASN A 236 -9.73 21.93 -4.48
C ASN A 236 -8.81 21.26 -3.47
N ALA A 237 -9.31 20.25 -2.74
CA ALA A 237 -8.53 19.61 -1.68
C ALA A 237 -8.97 18.16 -1.42
N LEU A 238 -8.02 17.37 -0.89
CA LEU A 238 -8.29 16.08 -0.27
C LEU A 238 -8.17 16.19 1.24
N ILE A 239 -9.14 15.60 1.94
CA ILE A 239 -9.23 15.60 3.40
C ILE A 239 -9.04 14.16 3.87
N GLY A 240 -7.82 13.82 4.29
CA GLY A 240 -7.48 12.46 4.70
C GLY A 240 -8.26 12.00 5.94
N GLY A 241 -8.75 10.75 5.90
CA GLY A 241 -9.44 10.08 7.00
C GLY A 241 -10.83 10.63 7.30
N LEU A 242 -11.46 11.34 6.36
CA LEU A 242 -12.86 11.72 6.44
C LEU A 242 -13.75 10.51 6.08
N THR A 243 -14.75 10.22 6.90
CA THR A 243 -15.68 9.10 6.69
C THR A 243 -17.11 9.59 6.53
N SER A 244 -17.99 8.73 6.00
CA SER A 244 -19.40 9.07 5.89
C SER A 244 -20.03 9.29 7.25
N ALA A 245 -19.70 8.45 8.23
CA ALA A 245 -20.19 8.57 9.61
C ALA A 245 -19.84 9.93 10.25
N GLN A 246 -18.67 10.49 9.92
CA GLN A 246 -18.29 11.83 10.39
C GLN A 246 -19.10 12.92 9.69
N MET A 247 -19.31 12.80 8.38
CA MET A 247 -20.07 13.78 7.61
C MET A 247 -21.55 13.78 7.96
N ASP A 248 -22.14 12.61 8.21
CA ASP A 248 -23.56 12.47 8.61
C ASP A 248 -23.87 13.14 9.96
N THR A 249 -22.84 13.33 10.82
CA THR A 249 -22.98 13.97 12.14
C THR A 249 -22.50 15.42 12.16
N LEU A 250 -21.89 15.90 11.07
CA LEU A 250 -21.34 17.24 10.98
C LEU A 250 -22.46 18.27 10.73
N LYS A 251 -22.49 19.33 11.54
CA LYS A 251 -23.46 20.43 11.37
C LYS A 251 -23.10 21.28 10.15
N GLY A 252 -24.12 21.79 9.45
CA GLY A 252 -23.94 22.67 8.30
C GLY A 252 -23.57 21.95 7.00
N VAL A 253 -23.66 20.62 6.98
CA VAL A 253 -23.56 19.80 5.77
C VAL A 253 -24.77 18.86 5.69
N GLU A 254 -25.22 18.56 4.48
CA GLU A 254 -26.34 17.65 4.23
C GLU A 254 -25.97 16.64 3.14
N ARG A 255 -26.33 15.38 3.34
CA ARG A 255 -26.08 14.32 2.35
C ARG A 255 -26.97 14.52 1.12
N MET A 256 -26.38 14.38 -0.06
CA MET A 256 -27.05 14.53 -1.34
C MET A 256 -27.70 13.20 -1.76
N GLY A 257 -28.90 12.92 -1.23
CA GLY A 257 -29.63 11.69 -1.52
C GLY A 257 -28.90 10.42 -1.07
N GLU A 258 -29.03 9.32 -1.80
CA GLU A 258 -28.34 8.04 -1.54
C GLU A 258 -26.92 8.00 -2.15
N THR A 259 -26.17 9.10 -2.01
CA THR A 259 -24.80 9.20 -2.53
C THR A 259 -23.79 9.39 -1.40
N SER A 260 -22.50 9.26 -1.72
CA SER A 260 -21.41 9.62 -0.81
C SER A 260 -21.03 11.12 -0.87
N SER A 261 -21.86 11.96 -1.49
CA SER A 261 -21.62 13.41 -1.63
C SER A 261 -22.45 14.21 -0.62
N TYR A 262 -21.87 15.29 -0.11
CA TYR A 262 -22.47 16.17 0.87
C TYR A 262 -22.38 17.62 0.40
N LEU A 263 -23.50 18.33 0.51
CA LEU A 263 -23.58 19.76 0.24
C LEU A 263 -23.34 20.54 1.53
N VAL A 264 -22.44 21.53 1.48
CA VAL A 264 -22.24 22.47 2.58
C VAL A 264 -23.38 23.49 2.55
N THR A 265 -24.28 23.43 3.55
CA THR A 265 -25.47 24.28 3.63
C THR A 265 -25.23 25.58 4.41
N HIS A 266 -24.23 25.58 5.30
CA HIS A 266 -23.78 26.71 6.09
C HIS A 266 -22.25 26.73 6.11
N GLN A 267 -21.65 27.91 6.32
CA GLN A 267 -20.20 27.99 6.45
C GLN A 267 -19.74 27.11 7.62
N THR A 268 -18.86 26.15 7.33
CA THR A 268 -18.44 25.12 8.28
C THR A 268 -16.91 25.08 8.35
N ASN A 269 -16.37 25.12 9.56
CA ASN A 269 -14.95 24.90 9.78
C ASN A 269 -14.70 23.41 10.06
N TYR A 270 -13.86 22.76 9.26
CA TYR A 270 -13.46 21.38 9.44
C TYR A 270 -11.94 21.24 9.37
N LEU A 271 -11.32 20.81 10.48
CA LEU A 271 -9.86 20.65 10.61
C LEU A 271 -9.05 21.88 10.15
N GLY A 272 -9.52 23.08 10.51
CA GLY A 272 -8.87 24.35 10.14
C GLY A 272 -9.13 24.80 8.71
N ARG A 273 -10.02 24.12 7.97
CA ARG A 273 -10.47 24.49 6.62
C ARG A 273 -11.85 25.12 6.70
N LEU A 274 -11.99 26.28 6.08
CA LEU A 274 -13.29 26.95 6.00
C LEU A 274 -14.00 26.51 4.71
N TRP A 275 -15.08 25.75 4.85
CA TRP A 275 -15.96 25.39 3.76
C TRP A 275 -17.09 26.40 3.63
N GLN A 276 -17.37 26.82 2.39
CA GLN A 276 -18.39 27.81 2.08
C GLN A 276 -19.70 27.13 1.72
N LYS A 277 -20.80 27.85 1.94
CA LYS A 277 -22.12 27.39 1.50
C LYS A 277 -22.10 27.18 -0.01
N GLY A 278 -22.53 26.00 -0.46
CA GLY A 278 -22.51 25.59 -1.87
C GLY A 278 -21.33 24.70 -2.25
N ASP A 279 -20.32 24.58 -1.40
CA ASP A 279 -19.24 23.61 -1.60
C ASP A 279 -19.77 22.17 -1.52
N VAL A 280 -19.08 21.25 -2.21
CA VAL A 280 -19.40 19.82 -2.18
C VAL A 280 -18.22 19.04 -1.61
N VAL A 281 -18.51 18.08 -0.74
CA VAL A 281 -17.53 17.13 -0.24
C VAL A 281 -18.00 15.72 -0.58
N LYS A 282 -17.26 15.02 -1.44
CA LYS A 282 -17.50 13.60 -1.75
C LYS A 282 -16.62 12.73 -0.86
N VAL A 283 -17.22 11.87 -0.04
CA VAL A 283 -16.49 10.89 0.75
C VAL A 283 -16.18 9.66 -0.11
N GLU A 284 -14.92 9.24 -0.07
CA GLU A 284 -14.45 7.98 -0.64
C GLU A 284 -13.80 7.18 0.49
N GLU A 285 -14.38 6.02 0.79
CA GLU A 285 -13.93 5.12 1.86
C GLU A 285 -14.05 3.67 1.42
N ILE A 286 -13.37 2.77 2.12
CA ILE A 286 -13.34 1.34 1.82
C ILE A 286 -14.21 0.60 2.83
N THR A 287 -15.17 -0.18 2.33
CA THR A 287 -16.03 -0.98 3.19
C THR A 287 -15.45 -2.38 3.44
N PRO A 288 -15.89 -3.09 4.50
CA PRO A 288 -15.58 -4.51 4.68
C PRO A 288 -15.92 -5.36 3.44
N GLU A 289 -17.02 -5.07 2.76
CA GLU A 289 -17.45 -5.76 1.54
C GLU A 289 -16.47 -5.50 0.39
N ASN A 290 -15.94 -4.28 0.26
CA ASN A 290 -14.91 -4.00 -0.72
C ASN A 290 -13.65 -4.85 -0.46
N LEU A 291 -13.20 -4.97 0.78
CA LEU A 291 -12.02 -5.77 1.12
C LEU A 291 -12.22 -7.26 0.83
N ARG A 292 -13.40 -7.82 1.17
CA ARG A 292 -13.75 -9.21 0.82
C ARG A 292 -13.80 -9.42 -0.68
N GLU A 293 -14.34 -8.45 -1.42
CA GLU A 293 -14.38 -8.46 -2.87
C GLU A 293 -12.99 -8.42 -3.50
N MET A 294 -12.11 -7.51 -3.04
CA MET A 294 -10.72 -7.43 -3.48
C MET A 294 -10.02 -8.78 -3.28
N LYS A 295 -10.15 -9.39 -2.09
CA LYS A 295 -9.57 -10.71 -1.80
C LYS A 295 -10.09 -11.78 -2.77
N ALA A 296 -11.41 -11.88 -2.94
CA ALA A 296 -12.03 -12.88 -3.80
C ALA A 296 -11.55 -12.75 -5.26
N ASP A 297 -11.51 -11.52 -5.77
CA ASP A 297 -11.01 -11.23 -7.11
C ASP A 297 -9.52 -11.57 -7.24
N LEU A 298 -8.67 -11.14 -6.29
CA LEU A 298 -7.22 -11.38 -6.36
C LEU A 298 -6.85 -12.86 -6.28
N ILE A 299 -7.46 -13.63 -5.37
CA ILE A 299 -7.23 -15.08 -5.24
C ILE A 299 -7.54 -15.82 -6.55
N LYS A 300 -8.58 -15.39 -7.27
CA LYS A 300 -8.98 -16.01 -8.54
C LYS A 300 -7.94 -15.80 -9.65
N TYR A 301 -7.33 -14.63 -9.71
CA TYR A 301 -6.51 -14.22 -10.85
C TYR A 301 -5.01 -14.34 -10.63
N MET A 302 -4.54 -14.29 -9.38
CA MET A 302 -3.11 -14.43 -9.07
C MET A 302 -2.59 -15.82 -9.42
N LYS A 303 -1.33 -15.88 -9.88
CA LYS A 303 -0.63 -17.13 -10.20
C LYS A 303 -0.41 -18.01 -8.97
N GLN A 304 -0.18 -17.39 -7.82
CA GLN A 304 0.05 -18.01 -6.53
C GLN A 304 -0.57 -17.13 -5.44
N PRO A 305 -1.01 -17.72 -4.30
CA PRO A 305 -1.49 -16.92 -3.19
C PRO A 305 -0.37 -15.97 -2.69
N PRO A 306 -0.72 -14.76 -2.24
CA PRO A 306 0.24 -13.85 -1.63
C PRO A 306 0.77 -14.47 -0.32
N LYS A 307 2.02 -14.15 0.03
CA LYS A 307 2.56 -14.50 1.35
C LYS A 307 2.13 -13.46 2.38
N GLU A 308 2.02 -12.20 1.96
CA GLU A 308 1.66 -11.07 2.80
C GLU A 308 0.50 -10.27 2.22
N ILE A 309 -0.40 -9.86 3.12
CA ILE A 309 -1.37 -8.79 2.89
C ILE A 309 -0.98 -7.62 3.78
N ILE A 310 -0.59 -6.52 3.15
CA ILE A 310 -0.09 -5.30 3.77
C ILE A 310 -1.22 -4.27 3.78
N LEU A 311 -1.64 -3.85 4.97
CA LEU A 311 -2.73 -2.89 5.13
C LEU A 311 -2.17 -1.46 5.00
N TYR A 312 -2.68 -0.70 4.03
CA TYR A 312 -2.25 0.67 3.74
C TYR A 312 -3.34 1.68 4.15
N ASP A 313 -3.10 2.60 5.09
CA ASP A 313 -2.00 2.68 6.06
C ASP A 313 -2.51 2.41 7.48
N LEU A 314 -1.58 2.23 8.43
CA LEU A 314 -1.88 2.16 9.86
C LEU A 314 -2.32 3.55 10.36
N ASN A 315 -3.55 3.96 10.03
CA ASN A 315 -4.14 5.23 10.45
C ASN A 315 -5.25 5.01 11.51
N LYS A 316 -5.95 6.09 11.86
CA LYS A 316 -7.04 6.06 12.85
C LYS A 316 -8.27 5.25 12.41
N ASN A 317 -8.43 4.99 11.11
CA ASN A 317 -9.60 4.28 10.56
C ASN A 317 -9.51 2.77 10.80
N ILE A 318 -8.38 2.23 11.24
CA ILE A 318 -8.26 0.78 11.53
C ILE A 318 -9.31 0.29 12.55
N THR A 319 -9.78 1.17 13.44
CA THR A 319 -10.78 0.85 14.45
C THR A 319 -12.22 0.87 13.92
N THR A 320 -12.46 1.31 12.68
CA THR A 320 -13.80 1.33 12.09
C THR A 320 -14.22 -0.02 11.50
N TYR A 321 -13.30 -0.99 11.42
CA TYR A 321 -13.56 -2.31 10.86
C TYR A 321 -13.81 -3.35 11.95
N GLU A 322 -14.70 -4.29 11.65
CA GLU A 322 -14.90 -5.44 12.52
C GLU A 322 -13.63 -6.29 12.59
N LYS A 323 -13.26 -6.70 13.80
CA LYS A 323 -12.01 -7.44 14.06
C LYS A 323 -11.90 -8.73 13.24
N LYS A 324 -13.02 -9.45 13.08
CA LYS A 324 -13.08 -10.71 12.33
C LYS A 324 -12.77 -10.54 10.84
N LEU A 325 -12.95 -9.34 10.28
CA LEU A 325 -12.63 -9.05 8.88
C LEU A 325 -11.17 -9.37 8.55
N PHE A 326 -10.25 -9.06 9.47
CA PHE A 326 -8.82 -9.29 9.25
C PHE A 326 -8.45 -10.76 9.30
N ASP A 327 -9.18 -11.58 10.07
CA ASP A 327 -9.11 -13.04 10.00
C ASP A 327 -9.58 -13.56 8.64
N ASP A 328 -10.70 -13.02 8.16
CA ASP A 328 -11.26 -13.35 6.84
C ASP A 328 -10.34 -12.90 5.70
N LEU A 329 -9.41 -11.97 5.92
CA LEU A 329 -8.44 -11.53 4.91
C LEU A 329 -7.27 -12.51 4.74
N ARG A 330 -6.86 -13.23 5.78
CA ARG A 330 -5.70 -14.13 5.73
C ARG A 330 -5.89 -15.39 4.87
#